data_AF-A0AAJ3YXF8-F1
#
_entry.id   AF-A0AAJ3YXF8-F1
#
_cell.length_a   1.000
_cell.length_b   1.000
_cell.length_c   1.000
_cell.angle_alpha   90.00
_cell.angle_beta   90.00
_cell.angle_gamma   90.00
#
_symmetry.space_group_name_H-M   'P 1'
#
loop_
_entity.id
_entity.type
_entity.pdbx_description
1 polymer ?
#
loop_
_entity_poly.entity_id
_entity_poly.type
_entity_poly.pdbx_seq_one_letter_code
_entity_poly.pdbx_strand_id
1 'polypeptide(L)' 'MTNKGKPNGLVAEKSPYLLQHAHNPVDWSLLGEEAFEKAKRENKPVLVSIDYSTCHWCHTILENHKKIYLE' A
#
# COMPACT_ATOMS: atom_id res chain seq x y z
N MET A 1 1.13 -21.31 9.56
CA MET A 1 0.39 -20.61 8.49
C MET A 1 0.04 -19.24 9.04
N THR A 2 0.76 -18.20 8.63
CA THR A 2 0.62 -16.87 9.24
C THR A 2 -0.73 -16.27 8.87
N ASN A 3 -1.49 -15.85 9.88
CA ASN A 3 -2.77 -15.16 9.71
C ASN A 3 -2.48 -13.81 9.04
N LYS A 4 -2.67 -13.73 7.72
CA LYS A 4 -2.50 -12.48 6.97
C LYS A 4 -3.72 -11.59 7.24
N GLY A 5 -3.51 -10.30 7.54
CA GLY A 5 -4.58 -9.33 7.77
C GLY A 5 -5.54 -9.20 6.58
N LYS A 6 -6.64 -8.44 6.73
CA LYS A 6 -7.61 -8.22 5.64
C LYS A 6 -6.87 -7.68 4.39
N PRO A 7 -7.08 -8.27 3.20
CA PRO A 7 -6.46 -7.74 1.99
C PRO A 7 -7.00 -6.35 1.63
N ASN A 8 -6.13 -5.48 1.12
CA ASN A 8 -6.45 -4.20 0.48
C ASN A 8 -6.52 -4.36 -1.06
N GLY A 9 -6.66 -3.25 -1.79
CA GLY A 9 -6.81 -3.24 -3.24
C GLY A 9 -5.65 -3.88 -4.02
N LEU A 10 -4.46 -4.00 -3.42
CA LEU A 10 -3.29 -4.58 -4.10
C LEU A 10 -3.36 -6.10 -4.29
N VAL A 11 -4.34 -6.78 -3.69
CA VAL A 11 -4.53 -8.24 -3.85
C VAL A 11 -4.85 -8.64 -5.30
N ALA A 12 -5.37 -7.71 -6.11
CA ALA A 12 -5.69 -7.94 -7.51
C ALA A 12 -4.50 -7.70 -8.46
N GLU A 13 -3.36 -7.26 -7.93
CA GLU A 13 -2.21 -6.87 -8.75
C GLU A 13 -1.39 -8.05 -9.26
N LYS A 14 -0.73 -7.83 -10.40
CA LYS A 14 0.21 -8.80 -10.98
C LYS A 14 1.63 -8.64 -10.46
N SER A 15 1.98 -7.44 -9.98
CA SER A 15 3.33 -7.15 -9.49
C SER A 15 3.63 -7.94 -8.22
N PRO A 16 4.68 -8.78 -8.20
CA PRO A 16 5.07 -9.49 -6.98
C PRO A 16 5.41 -8.55 -5.83
N TYR A 17 5.92 -7.35 -6.15
CA TYR A 17 6.17 -6.33 -5.15
C TYR A 17 4.86 -5.88 -4.50
N LEU A 18 3.88 -5.40 -5.28
CA LEU A 18 2.59 -4.91 -4.76
C LEU A 18 1.84 -5.97 -3.95
N LEU A 19 1.88 -7.24 -4.40
CA LEU A 19 1.26 -8.37 -3.68
C LEU A 19 1.85 -8.60 -2.28
N GLN A 20 3.12 -8.26 -2.04
CA GLN A 20 3.71 -8.32 -0.70
C GLN A 20 3.09 -7.31 0.27
N HIS A 21 2.49 -6.23 -0.25
CA HIS A 21 1.82 -5.18 0.54
C HIS A 21 0.30 -5.35 0.62
N ALA A 22 -0.25 -6.38 -0.03
CA ALA A 22 -1.70 -6.59 -0.11
C ALA A 22 -2.39 -6.79 1.25
N HIS A 23 -1.65 -7.17 2.30
CA HIS A 23 -2.20 -7.41 3.64
C HIS A 23 -1.66 -6.43 4.70
N ASN A 24 -1.00 -5.35 4.27
CA ASN A 24 -0.59 -4.29 5.19
C ASN A 24 -1.83 -3.53 5.70
N PRO A 25 -1.75 -2.91 6.90
CA PRO A 25 -2.89 -2.23 7.52
C PRO A 25 -3.36 -0.98 6.75
N VAL A 26 -2.53 -0.42 5.89
CA VAL A 26 -2.89 0.70 5.01
C VAL A 26 -3.76 0.18 3.87
N ASP A 27 -4.89 0.84 3.62
CA ASP A 27 -5.83 0.55 2.51
C ASP A 27 -5.27 1.03 1.17
N TRP A 28 -4.20 0.39 0.71
CA TRP A 28 -3.59 0.71 -0.57
C TRP A 28 -4.53 0.38 -1.74
N SER A 29 -4.55 1.27 -2.73
CA SER A 29 -5.23 1.10 -4.01
C SER A 29 -4.23 1.37 -5.13
N LEU A 30 -4.48 0.84 -6.33
CA LEU A 30 -3.68 1.21 -7.49
C LEU A 30 -3.76 2.72 -7.76
N LEU A 31 -2.65 3.26 -8.28
CA LEU A 31 -2.64 4.61 -8.81
C LEU A 31 -3.48 4.65 -10.10
N GLY A 32 -4.58 5.37 -10.06
CA GLY A 32 -5.51 5.48 -11.18
C GLY A 32 -6.65 6.44 -10.87
N GLU A 33 -7.51 6.66 -11.85
CA GLU A 33 -8.63 7.61 -11.74
C GLU A 33 -9.55 7.32 -10.55
N GLU A 34 -9.83 6.04 -10.28
CA GLU A 34 -10.67 5.62 -9.15
C GLU A 34 -10.14 6.13 -7.79
N ALA A 35 -8.82 6.09 -7.58
CA ALA A 35 -8.21 6.55 -6.33
C ALA A 35 -8.37 8.07 -6.14
N PHE A 36 -8.22 8.84 -7.22
CA PHE A 36 -8.41 10.29 -7.19
C PHE A 36 -9.89 10.67 -7.03
N GLU A 37 -10.80 9.96 -7.70
CA GLU A 37 -12.23 10.20 -7.55
C GLU A 37 -12.72 9.87 -6.13
N LYS A 38 -12.21 8.80 -5.51
CA LYS A 38 -12.46 8.51 -4.08
C LYS A 38 -11.95 9.65 -3.20
N ALA A 39 -10.72 10.11 -3.42
CA ALA A 39 -10.12 11.20 -2.64
C ALA A 39 -10.91 12.52 -2.75
N LYS A 40 -11.37 12.88 -3.95
CA LYS A 40 -12.25 14.04 -4.18
C LYS A 40 -13.58 13.90 -3.44
N ARG A 41 -14.26 12.74 -3.56
CA ARG A 41 -15.54 12.48 -2.88
C ARG A 41 -15.41 12.53 -1.36
N GLU A 42 -14.33 12.00 -0.83
CA GLU A 42 -14.07 11.97 0.63
C GLU A 42 -13.44 13.26 1.15
N ASN A 43 -13.10 14.22 0.27
CA ASN A 43 -12.36 15.43 0.60
C ASN A 43 -11.07 15.13 1.40
N LYS A 44 -10.29 14.16 0.94
CA LYS A 44 -9.01 13.75 1.55
C LYS A 44 -7.86 13.91 0.56
N PRO A 45 -6.64 14.21 1.02
CA PRO A 45 -5.47 14.21 0.16
C PRO A 45 -5.13 12.79 -0.32
N VAL A 46 -4.43 12.71 -1.46
CA VAL A 46 -3.86 11.45 -1.97
C VAL A 46 -2.39 11.36 -1.55
N LEU A 47 -2.04 10.29 -0.86
CA LEU A 47 -0.65 9.89 -0.65
C LEU A 47 -0.22 8.94 -1.77
N VAL A 48 0.77 9.33 -2.57
CA VAL A 48 1.33 8.47 -3.62
C VAL A 48 2.68 7.92 -3.15
N SER A 49 2.77 6.60 -3.03
CA SER A 49 4.03 5.88 -2.80
C SER A 49 4.45 5.20 -4.10
N ILE A 50 5.69 5.41 -4.53
CA ILE A 50 6.25 4.80 -5.74
C ILE A 50 7.49 4.04 -5.34
N ASP A 51 7.45 2.72 -5.54
CA ASP A 51 8.46 1.81 -5.05
C ASP A 51 8.70 0.67 -6.06
N TYR A 52 9.82 -0.04 -5.92
CA TYR A 52 10.17 -1.18 -6.77
C TYR A 52 10.99 -2.22 -6.01
N SER A 53 10.98 -3.47 -6.51
CA SER A 53 11.50 -4.63 -5.77
C SER A 53 12.99 -4.61 -5.46
N THR A 54 13.80 -3.89 -6.22
CA THR A 54 15.26 -3.78 -6.02
C THR A 54 15.68 -2.46 -5.39
N CYS A 55 14.73 -1.67 -4.89
CA CYS A 55 14.99 -0.42 -4.19
C CYS A 55 15.37 -0.68 -2.73
N HIS A 56 16.63 -0.45 -2.36
CA HIS A 56 17.08 -0.65 -0.97
C HIS A 56 16.23 0.16 0.04
N TRP A 57 16.03 1.45 -0.24
CA TRP A 57 15.33 2.34 0.68
C TRP A 57 13.83 2.08 0.77
N CYS A 58 13.20 1.57 -0.28
CA CYS A 58 11.77 1.29 -0.28
C CYS A 58 11.44 0.15 0.71
N HIS A 59 12.33 -0.84 0.83
CA HIS A 59 12.22 -1.89 1.84
C HIS A 59 12.43 -1.35 3.26
N THR A 60 13.48 -0.55 3.47
CA THR A 60 13.79 0.04 4.78
C THR A 60 12.67 0.98 5.25
N ILE A 61 12.10 1.78 4.35
CA ILE A 61 10.97 2.66 4.64
C ILE A 61 9.75 1.83 5.01
N LEU A 62 9.42 0.76 4.26
CA LEU A 62 8.29 -0.10 4.59
C LEU A 62 8.42 -0.75 5.98
N GLU A 63 9.59 -1.26 6.32
CA GLU A 63 9.84 -1.88 7.63
C GLU A 63 9.63 -0.89 8.77
N ASN A 64 10.08 0.34 8.60
CA ASN A 64 9.91 1.41 9.58
C ASN A 64 8.49 1.98 9.60
N HIS A 65 7.81 2.04 8.46
CA HIS A 65 6.42 2.49 8.34
C HIS A 65 5.49 1.57 9.13
N LYS A 66 5.76 0.26 9.18
CA LYS A 66 5.02 -0.67 10.06
C LYS A 66 5.09 -0.27 11.53
N LYS A 67 6.17 0.38 12.00
CA LYS A 67 6.27 0.84 13.40
C LYS A 67 5.45 2.12 13.64
N ILE A 68 5.47 3.06 12.70
CA ILE A 68 4.79 4.37 12.82
C ILE A 68 3.26 4.23 12.89
N TYR A 69 2.69 3.21 12.26
CA TYR A 69 1.23 3.02 12.19
C TYR A 69 0.70 1.94 13.17
N LEU A 70 1.58 1.30 13.94
CA LEU A 70 1.23 0.25 14.91
C LEU A 70 1.59 0.63 16.37
N GLU A 71 2.14 1.82 16.58
CA GLU A 71 2.25 2.52 17.88
C GLU A 71 1.19 3.62 17.96
#